data_AF-A0A4S2LBR9-F1
#
_entry.id   AF-A0A4S2LBR9-F1
#
_cell.length_a   1.000
_cell.length_b   1.000
_cell.length_c   1.000
_cell.angle_alpha   90.00
_cell.angle_beta   90.00
_cell.angle_gamma   90.00
#
_symmetry.space_group_name_H-M   'P 1'
#
loop_
_entity.id
_entity.type
_entity.pdbx_description
1 polymer ?
#
loop_
_entity_poly.entity_id
_entity_poly.type
_entity_poly.pdbx_seq_one_letter_code
_entity_poly.pdbx_strand_id
1 'polypeptide(L)'
;MFTPFVFVILVGAVFSRVVELDIKTLAPNGLLQDVHPCKTLENRAPEQWANGLFTNCAFDFMHEHNESNLELIFNADINAGKLPEAYQKELPYDFQTWYINRLLNGNEKSCLTTSGHGQPSDGFEIDPYIVDYIPREKFILVAPFDDEFCQKIINKKFYEEQLNVKDCNLLEKSDVQVDGHILGKYNVTLLEKQTHLAPFEYHDIYIFFLRELNGPEGACDHNGYWARPLFNYKEDGNLEDDDEVAAEL
;
A
#
# COMPACT_ATOMS: atom_id res chain seq x y z
N MET A 1 -49.13 34.13 -26.99
CA MET A 1 -48.00 33.40 -27.60
C MET A 1 -47.06 33.06 -26.45
N PHE A 2 -47.17 31.85 -25.89
CA PHE A 2 -46.39 31.41 -24.73
C PHE A 2 -45.31 30.44 -25.22
N THR A 3 -44.06 30.83 -25.09
CA THR A 3 -42.89 29.97 -25.34
C THR A 3 -42.68 29.07 -24.12
N PRO A 4 -42.59 27.73 -24.27
CA PRO A 4 -42.26 26.87 -23.16
C PRO A 4 -40.73 26.88 -22.98
N PHE A 5 -40.27 27.20 -21.76
CA PHE A 5 -38.90 26.95 -21.34
C PHE A 5 -38.76 25.45 -21.07
N VAL A 6 -38.00 24.76 -21.92
CA VAL A 6 -37.55 23.39 -21.67
C VAL A 6 -36.36 23.46 -20.71
N PHE A 7 -36.57 23.03 -19.47
CA PHE A 7 -35.47 22.75 -18.54
C PHE A 7 -34.76 21.48 -19.02
N VAL A 8 -33.60 21.64 -19.64
CA VAL A 8 -32.68 20.53 -19.86
C VAL A 8 -31.97 20.27 -18.54
N ILE A 9 -32.42 19.24 -17.82
CA ILE A 9 -31.66 18.69 -16.69
C ILE A 9 -30.48 17.93 -17.32
N LEU A 10 -29.32 18.57 -17.37
CA LEU A 10 -28.05 17.89 -17.57
C LEU A 10 -27.81 17.01 -16.35
N VAL A 11 -28.26 15.75 -16.43
CA VAL A 11 -27.78 14.69 -15.55
C VAL A 11 -26.33 14.47 -15.98
N GLY A 12 -25.41 15.22 -15.37
CA GLY A 12 -23.99 14.95 -15.52
C GLY A 12 -23.77 13.50 -15.11
N ALA A 13 -23.32 12.68 -16.05
CA ALA A 13 -22.84 11.35 -15.72
C ALA A 13 -21.72 11.55 -14.70
N VAL A 14 -21.99 11.24 -13.44
CA VAL A 14 -20.94 11.08 -12.44
C VAL A 14 -20.19 9.85 -12.90
N PHE A 15 -19.15 10.06 -13.70
CA PHE A 15 -18.18 9.02 -13.97
C PHE A 15 -17.60 8.63 -12.62
N SER A 16 -18.07 7.49 -12.12
CA SER A 16 -17.54 6.87 -10.93
C SER A 16 -16.06 6.65 -11.16
N ARG A 17 -15.21 7.42 -10.49
CA ARG A 17 -13.76 7.25 -10.54
C ARG A 17 -13.45 5.87 -9.95
N VAL A 18 -12.90 4.99 -10.77
CA VAL A 18 -12.38 3.70 -10.31
C VAL A 18 -10.90 3.88 -10.01
N VAL A 19 -10.46 3.36 -8.87
CA VAL A 19 -9.06 3.37 -8.44
C VAL A 19 -8.64 1.93 -8.19
N GLU A 20 -7.59 1.48 -8.87
CA GLU A 20 -7.00 0.16 -8.63
C GLU A 20 -6.22 0.18 -7.31
N LEU A 21 -6.35 -0.89 -6.54
CA LEU A 21 -5.78 -1.03 -5.21
C LEU A 21 -5.08 -2.38 -5.04
N ASP A 22 -3.79 -2.31 -4.75
CA ASP A 22 -2.97 -3.42 -4.30
C ASP A 22 -3.38 -3.77 -2.86
N ILE A 23 -3.65 -5.05 -2.62
CA ILE A 23 -4.09 -5.55 -1.31
C ILE A 23 -3.23 -6.75 -0.95
N LYS A 24 -2.66 -6.73 0.25
CA LYS A 24 -2.04 -7.91 0.84
C LYS A 24 -2.87 -8.37 2.03
N THR A 25 -3.01 -9.69 2.19
CA THR A 25 -3.67 -10.25 3.37
C THR A 25 -2.98 -11.49 3.89
N LEU A 26 -2.92 -11.59 5.21
CA LEU A 26 -2.54 -12.80 5.91
C LEU A 26 -3.74 -13.73 6.05
N ALA A 27 -3.54 -15.00 5.69
CA ALA A 27 -4.51 -16.07 5.82
C ALA A 27 -3.98 -17.13 6.80
N PRO A 28 -4.03 -16.87 8.14
CA PRO A 28 -3.49 -17.78 9.14
C PRO A 28 -4.23 -19.13 9.22
N ASN A 29 -5.45 -19.20 8.66
CA ASN A 29 -6.24 -20.43 8.55
C ASN A 29 -6.15 -21.06 7.14
N GLY A 30 -5.22 -20.58 6.31
CA GLY A 30 -5.09 -20.97 4.91
C GLY A 30 -6.20 -20.40 4.01
N LEU A 31 -6.18 -20.82 2.75
CA LEU A 31 -7.23 -20.51 1.79
C LEU A 31 -8.51 -21.28 2.12
N LEU A 32 -9.65 -20.67 1.77
CA LEU A 32 -10.92 -21.40 1.75
C LEU A 32 -10.81 -22.55 0.73
N GLN A 33 -10.90 -23.80 1.21
CA GLN A 33 -10.77 -24.99 0.37
C GLN A 33 -11.81 -24.99 -0.75
N ASP A 34 -11.38 -25.36 -1.96
CA ASP A 34 -12.22 -25.49 -3.17
C ASP A 34 -12.91 -24.20 -3.65
N VAL A 35 -12.37 -23.02 -3.29
CA VAL A 35 -12.90 -21.73 -3.72
C VAL A 35 -11.82 -20.86 -4.37
N HIS A 36 -12.21 -20.04 -5.36
CA HIS A 36 -11.34 -19.03 -5.97
C HIS A 36 -10.71 -18.11 -4.90
N PRO A 37 -9.40 -17.79 -4.94
CA PRO A 37 -8.71 -17.02 -3.89
C PRO A 37 -9.39 -15.69 -3.51
N CYS A 38 -9.98 -14.99 -4.49
CA CYS A 38 -10.76 -13.77 -4.26
C CYS A 38 -11.91 -13.92 -3.26
N LYS A 39 -12.48 -15.12 -3.07
CA LYS A 39 -13.52 -15.34 -2.06
C LYS A 39 -13.00 -15.19 -0.63
N THR A 40 -11.70 -15.43 -0.41
CA THR A 40 -11.05 -15.13 0.87
C THR A 40 -11.11 -13.62 1.15
N LEU A 41 -10.85 -12.79 0.14
CA LEU A 41 -10.92 -11.33 0.26
C LEU A 41 -12.37 -10.83 0.35
N GLU A 42 -13.28 -11.39 -0.44
CA GLU A 42 -14.70 -11.02 -0.44
C GLU A 42 -15.38 -11.27 0.90
N ASN A 43 -15.07 -12.39 1.55
CA ASN A 43 -15.67 -12.77 2.83
C ASN A 43 -15.25 -11.87 4.01
N ARG A 44 -14.18 -11.09 3.86
CA ARG A 44 -13.74 -10.14 4.91
C ARG A 44 -14.61 -8.89 4.96
N ALA A 45 -15.08 -8.42 3.80
CA ALA A 45 -15.85 -7.18 3.67
C ALA A 45 -17.12 -7.38 2.82
N PRO A 46 -17.99 -8.36 3.17
CA PRO A 46 -19.05 -8.83 2.28
C PRO A 46 -20.04 -7.72 1.89
N GLU A 47 -20.31 -6.78 2.79
CA GLU A 47 -21.19 -5.65 2.54
C GLU A 47 -20.62 -4.68 1.50
N GLN A 48 -19.30 -4.42 1.54
CA GLN A 48 -18.60 -3.54 0.62
C GLN A 48 -18.44 -4.15 -0.77
N TRP A 49 -18.28 -5.48 -0.86
CA TRP A 49 -18.34 -6.19 -2.14
C TRP A 49 -19.77 -6.21 -2.71
N ALA A 50 -20.76 -6.53 -1.88
CA ALA A 50 -22.17 -6.58 -2.31
C ALA A 50 -22.72 -5.22 -2.73
N ASN A 51 -22.32 -4.14 -2.05
CA ASN A 51 -22.72 -2.79 -2.41
C ASN A 51 -21.91 -2.25 -3.60
N GLY A 52 -20.88 -2.97 -4.06
CA GLY A 52 -20.01 -2.65 -5.19
C GLY A 52 -19.05 -1.49 -4.96
N LEU A 53 -18.64 -1.24 -3.70
CA LEU A 53 -17.49 -0.41 -3.37
C LEU A 53 -16.21 -1.09 -3.87
N PHE A 54 -16.11 -2.40 -3.63
CA PHE A 54 -15.06 -3.27 -4.15
C PHE A 54 -15.57 -4.06 -5.35
N THR A 55 -14.78 -4.09 -6.43
CA THR A 55 -15.09 -4.83 -7.66
C THR A 55 -13.83 -5.43 -8.28
N ASN A 56 -13.98 -6.30 -9.28
CA ASN A 56 -12.87 -6.81 -10.11
C ASN A 56 -11.66 -7.35 -9.32
N CYS A 57 -11.90 -8.23 -8.34
CA CYS A 57 -10.81 -8.89 -7.65
C CYS A 57 -9.99 -9.76 -8.63
N ALA A 58 -8.69 -9.52 -8.66
CA ALA A 58 -7.70 -10.35 -9.32
C ALA A 58 -6.69 -10.86 -8.27
N PHE A 59 -6.46 -12.17 -8.26
CA PHE A 59 -5.41 -12.78 -7.45
C PHE A 59 -4.10 -12.76 -8.24
N ASP A 60 -3.03 -12.30 -7.59
CA ASP A 60 -1.70 -12.25 -8.20
C ASP A 60 -0.91 -13.51 -7.83
N PHE A 61 -0.44 -13.61 -6.59
CA PHE A 61 0.25 -14.79 -6.08
C PHE A 61 0.08 -14.96 -4.56
N MET A 62 0.53 -16.12 -4.07
CA MET A 62 0.66 -16.40 -2.64
C MET A 62 2.12 -16.63 -2.28
N HIS A 63 2.48 -16.28 -1.05
CA HIS A 63 3.80 -16.56 -0.50
C HIS A 63 3.65 -17.14 0.91
N GLU A 64 4.45 -18.17 1.20
CA GLU A 64 4.51 -18.82 2.51
C GLU A 64 5.78 -18.35 3.21
N HIS A 65 5.64 -17.56 4.28
CA HIS A 65 6.78 -17.04 5.01
C HIS A 65 7.37 -18.09 5.97
N ASN A 66 6.51 -18.78 6.72
CA ASN A 66 6.80 -19.94 7.59
C ASN A 66 5.62 -20.93 7.45
N GLU A 67 5.73 -22.16 7.99
CA GLU A 67 4.72 -23.26 7.88
C GLU A 67 3.26 -22.92 8.28
N SER A 68 2.99 -21.72 8.80
CA SER A 68 1.65 -21.29 9.25
C SER A 68 1.22 -19.89 8.77
N ASN A 69 2.09 -19.11 8.13
CA ASN A 69 1.77 -17.75 7.69
C ASN A 69 1.73 -17.66 6.16
N LEU A 70 0.52 -17.74 5.62
CA LEU A 70 0.25 -17.52 4.21
C LEU A 70 -0.06 -16.05 3.95
N GLU A 71 0.70 -15.42 3.05
CA GLU A 71 0.41 -14.11 2.49
C GLU A 71 -0.24 -14.28 1.11
N LEU A 72 -1.32 -13.54 0.87
CA LEU A 72 -2.05 -13.51 -0.39
C LEU A 72 -2.06 -12.09 -0.92
N ILE A 73 -1.77 -11.94 -2.22
CA ILE A 73 -1.70 -10.64 -2.87
C ILE A 73 -2.78 -10.55 -3.95
N PHE A 74 -3.48 -9.43 -3.96
CA PHE A 74 -4.61 -9.17 -4.82
C PHE A 74 -4.53 -7.76 -5.39
N ASN A 75 -5.19 -7.57 -6.53
CA ASN A 75 -5.62 -6.27 -7.03
C ASN A 75 -7.15 -6.22 -6.99
N ALA A 76 -7.70 -5.08 -6.63
CA ALA A 76 -9.14 -4.84 -6.69
C ALA A 76 -9.44 -3.41 -7.09
N ASP A 77 -10.59 -3.21 -7.72
CA ASP A 77 -11.09 -1.90 -8.10
C ASP A 77 -11.94 -1.29 -6.98
N ILE A 78 -11.64 -0.03 -6.67
CA ILE A 78 -12.39 0.79 -5.73
C ILE A 78 -13.27 1.76 -6.49
N ASN A 79 -14.58 1.68 -6.25
CA ASN A 79 -15.51 2.70 -6.69
C ASN A 79 -15.43 3.91 -5.75
N ALA A 80 -14.60 4.91 -6.10
CA ALA A 80 -14.44 6.11 -5.27
C ALA A 80 -15.73 6.91 -5.12
N GLY A 81 -16.68 6.79 -6.06
CA GLY A 81 -18.01 7.40 -5.95
C GLY A 81 -18.90 6.83 -4.84
N LYS A 82 -18.51 5.68 -4.25
CA LYS A 82 -19.18 5.06 -3.10
C LYS A 82 -18.49 5.32 -1.76
N LEU A 83 -17.35 6.01 -1.76
CA LEU A 83 -16.76 6.53 -0.53
C LEU A 83 -17.62 7.68 0.01
N PRO A 84 -17.57 7.99 1.32
CA PRO A 84 -18.17 9.20 1.88
C PRO A 84 -17.78 10.45 1.07
N GLU A 85 -18.72 11.39 0.88
CA GLU A 85 -18.55 12.55 -0.02
C GLU A 85 -17.28 13.36 0.28
N ALA A 86 -16.97 13.55 1.57
CA ALA A 86 -15.76 14.23 2.03
C ALA A 86 -14.45 13.54 1.55
N TYR A 87 -14.49 12.23 1.27
CA TYR A 87 -13.30 11.46 0.90
C TYR A 87 -13.11 11.39 -0.63
N GLN A 88 -14.13 11.71 -1.42
CA GLN A 88 -14.10 11.51 -2.88
C GLN A 88 -13.19 12.50 -3.62
N LYS A 89 -13.03 13.72 -3.09
CA LYS A 89 -12.31 14.82 -3.76
C LYS A 89 -11.18 15.41 -2.96
N GLU A 90 -11.30 15.42 -1.64
CA GLU A 90 -10.40 16.17 -0.75
C GLU A 90 -9.37 15.29 -0.06
N LEU A 91 -9.58 13.97 -0.03
CA LEU A 91 -8.72 13.08 0.73
C LEU A 91 -7.55 12.58 -0.14
N PRO A 92 -6.28 12.80 0.27
CA PRO A 92 -5.11 12.16 -0.35
C PRO A 92 -5.23 10.64 -0.44
N TYR A 93 -4.55 10.05 -1.43
CA TYR A 93 -4.55 8.60 -1.67
C TYR A 93 -4.23 7.79 -0.41
N ASP A 94 -3.22 8.21 0.36
CA ASP A 94 -2.72 7.45 1.53
C ASP A 94 -3.75 7.38 2.67
N PHE A 95 -4.49 8.47 2.85
CA PHE A 95 -5.58 8.52 3.81
C PHE A 95 -6.82 7.76 3.30
N GLN A 96 -7.06 7.75 1.99
CA GLN A 96 -8.10 6.89 1.40
C GLN A 96 -7.77 5.41 1.57
N THR A 97 -6.53 4.98 1.30
CA THR A 97 -6.14 3.57 1.42
C THR A 97 -6.18 3.10 2.87
N TRP A 98 -5.83 3.96 3.84
CA TRP A 98 -6.04 3.67 5.26
C TRP A 98 -7.51 3.36 5.58
N TYR A 99 -8.43 4.22 5.14
CA TYR A 99 -9.87 4.01 5.34
C TYR A 99 -10.36 2.73 4.65
N ILE A 100 -9.91 2.50 3.42
CA ILE A 100 -10.25 1.31 2.66
C ILE A 100 -9.72 0.04 3.34
N ASN A 101 -8.51 0.05 3.89
CA ASN A 101 -7.94 -1.10 4.60
C ASN A 101 -8.79 -1.49 5.81
N ARG A 102 -9.31 -0.51 6.56
CA ARG A 102 -10.26 -0.77 7.65
C ARG A 102 -11.52 -1.45 7.18
N LEU A 103 -12.10 -0.95 6.09
CA LEU A 103 -13.28 -1.56 5.47
C LEU A 103 -13.01 -2.99 5.00
N LEU A 104 -11.83 -3.23 4.40
CA LEU A 104 -11.39 -4.56 3.97
C LEU A 104 -11.17 -5.53 5.13
N ASN A 105 -10.68 -5.04 6.28
CA ASN A 105 -10.50 -5.87 7.46
C ASN A 105 -11.85 -6.25 8.12
N GLY A 106 -12.90 -5.45 7.89
CA GLY A 106 -14.26 -5.74 8.36
C GLY A 106 -14.34 -5.83 9.88
N ASN A 107 -14.96 -6.89 10.39
CA ASN A 107 -15.14 -7.13 11.83
C ASN A 107 -14.03 -8.00 12.46
N GLU A 108 -12.93 -8.23 11.75
CA GLU A 108 -11.82 -9.01 12.27
C GLU A 108 -11.15 -8.31 13.45
N LYS A 109 -10.81 -9.09 14.49
CA LYS A 109 -10.15 -8.56 15.70
C LYS A 109 -8.68 -8.25 15.50
N SER A 110 -8.05 -8.84 14.48
CA SER A 110 -6.67 -8.58 14.10
C SER A 110 -6.65 -7.95 12.71
N CYS A 111 -5.84 -6.91 12.52
CA CYS A 111 -5.61 -6.31 11.21
C CYS A 111 -4.74 -7.27 10.37
N LEU A 112 -5.39 -8.03 9.49
CA LEU A 112 -4.75 -9.03 8.63
C LEU A 112 -4.64 -8.55 7.18
N THR A 113 -4.93 -7.28 6.93
CA THR A 113 -4.89 -6.67 5.60
C THR A 113 -4.03 -5.42 5.63
N THR A 114 -3.43 -5.12 4.49
CA THR A 114 -2.84 -3.83 4.18
C THR A 114 -3.15 -3.52 2.73
N SER A 115 -3.24 -2.24 2.39
CA SER A 115 -3.58 -1.82 1.04
C SER A 115 -2.83 -0.58 0.60
N GLY A 116 -2.71 -0.46 -0.73
CA GLY A 116 -2.05 0.65 -1.41
C GLY A 116 -0.63 0.33 -1.86
N HIS A 117 -0.12 1.22 -2.71
CA HIS A 117 1.20 1.11 -3.30
C HIS A 117 1.94 2.45 -3.28
N GLY A 118 3.26 2.36 -3.46
CA GLY A 118 4.17 3.50 -3.51
C GLY A 118 3.74 4.58 -4.49
N GLN A 119 3.34 5.74 -3.98
CA GLN A 119 2.98 6.89 -4.81
C GLN A 119 4.23 7.63 -5.32
N PRO A 120 4.18 8.23 -6.54
CA PRO A 120 5.30 9.03 -7.04
C PRO A 120 5.73 10.18 -6.13
N SER A 121 4.77 10.80 -5.41
CA SER A 121 5.03 11.87 -4.43
C SER A 121 5.88 11.43 -3.25
N ASP A 122 5.90 10.14 -2.95
CA ASP A 122 6.62 9.57 -1.82
C ASP A 122 7.98 9.02 -2.21
N GLY A 123 8.29 9.05 -3.50
CA GLY A 123 9.48 8.44 -4.05
C GLY A 123 10.77 8.99 -3.47
N PHE A 124 11.82 8.18 -3.56
CA PHE A 124 13.15 8.55 -3.13
C PHE A 124 14.15 8.13 -4.19
N GLU A 125 15.12 9.02 -4.44
CA GLU A 125 16.14 8.79 -5.46
C GLU A 125 17.15 7.75 -4.99
N ILE A 126 17.51 6.85 -5.90
CA ILE A 126 18.53 5.82 -5.68
C ILE A 126 19.50 5.82 -6.85
N ASP A 127 20.78 5.63 -6.53
CA ASP A 127 21.80 5.40 -7.53
C ASP A 127 21.70 3.94 -8.03
N PRO A 128 21.59 3.71 -9.36
CA PRO A 128 21.39 2.39 -9.94
C PRO A 128 22.71 1.61 -9.97
N TYR A 129 23.20 1.12 -8.83
CA TYR A 129 24.48 0.40 -8.80
C TYR A 129 24.42 -1.03 -8.27
N ILE A 130 23.25 -1.61 -8.00
CA ILE A 130 23.16 -3.01 -7.59
C ILE A 130 22.03 -3.70 -8.36
N VAL A 131 22.43 -4.46 -9.38
CA VAL A 131 21.58 -5.49 -10.00
C VAL A 131 21.19 -6.45 -8.86
N ASP A 132 19.88 -6.67 -8.67
CA ASP A 132 19.27 -7.51 -7.61
C ASP A 132 18.96 -6.84 -6.26
N TYR A 133 19.13 -5.52 -6.10
CA TYR A 133 18.69 -4.80 -4.90
C TYR A 133 17.35 -4.07 -5.13
N ILE A 134 16.33 -4.40 -4.34
CA ILE A 134 15.11 -3.58 -4.21
C ILE A 134 15.27 -2.72 -2.95
N PRO A 135 15.58 -1.42 -3.07
CA PRO A 135 15.73 -0.57 -1.91
C PRO A 135 14.42 -0.43 -1.15
N ARG A 136 14.46 -0.75 0.14
CA ARG A 136 13.34 -0.66 1.09
C ARG A 136 13.71 0.15 2.30
N GLU A 137 14.24 1.34 2.03
CA GLU A 137 14.73 2.23 3.08
C GLU A 137 13.63 3.12 3.64
N LYS A 138 12.57 3.34 2.85
CA LYS A 138 11.53 4.32 3.15
C LYS A 138 10.15 3.67 3.13
N PHE A 139 9.53 3.56 4.30
CA PHE A 139 8.16 3.06 4.46
C PHE A 139 7.22 4.23 4.74
N ILE A 140 6.13 4.31 3.98
CA ILE A 140 5.06 5.28 4.25
C ILE A 140 4.04 4.60 5.15
N LEU A 141 3.84 5.16 6.33
CA LEU A 141 2.88 4.70 7.32
C LEU A 141 1.77 5.73 7.48
N VAL A 142 0.53 5.27 7.52
CA VAL A 142 -0.63 6.09 7.85
C VAL A 142 -1.31 5.52 9.09
N ALA A 143 -1.57 6.39 10.06
CA ALA A 143 -2.23 6.03 11.31
C ALA A 143 -2.98 7.25 11.91
N PRO A 144 -3.90 7.05 12.87
CA PRO A 144 -4.40 8.14 13.70
C PRO A 144 -3.26 8.99 14.24
N PHE A 145 -3.44 10.31 14.17
CA PHE A 145 -2.42 11.26 14.57
C PHE A 145 -2.17 11.21 16.08
N ASP A 146 -0.90 11.10 16.46
CA ASP A 146 -0.42 11.15 17.84
C ASP A 146 0.95 11.85 17.85
N ASP A 147 1.08 12.93 18.61
CA ASP A 147 2.32 13.74 18.72
C ASP A 147 3.51 12.92 19.22
N GLU A 148 3.27 11.81 19.93
CA GLU A 148 4.30 10.92 20.47
C GLU A 148 4.52 9.67 19.61
N PHE A 149 3.80 9.50 18.50
CA PHE A 149 3.82 8.28 17.70
C PHE A 149 5.24 7.85 17.31
N CYS A 150 6.02 8.75 16.71
CA CYS A 150 7.39 8.43 16.27
C CYS A 150 8.30 8.07 17.45
N GLN A 151 8.18 8.77 18.58
CA GLN A 151 8.96 8.46 19.78
C GLN A 151 8.66 7.06 20.31
N LYS A 152 7.41 6.60 20.14
CA LYS A 152 6.97 5.26 20.54
C LYS A 152 7.52 4.16 19.64
N ILE A 153 7.96 4.42 18.41
CA ILE A 153 8.40 3.37 17.48
C ILE A 153 9.89 3.40 17.13
N ILE A 154 10.57 4.55 17.24
CA ILE A 154 12.01 4.65 16.96
C ILE A 154 12.82 3.69 17.84
N ASN A 155 13.84 3.06 17.25
CA ASN A 155 14.70 2.03 17.84
C ASN A 155 13.99 0.74 18.28
N LYS A 156 12.70 0.58 17.99
CA LYS A 156 12.01 -0.69 18.20
C LYS A 156 12.33 -1.67 17.08
N LYS A 157 12.30 -2.94 17.47
CA LYS A 157 12.46 -4.08 16.59
C LYS A 157 11.11 -4.78 16.43
N PHE A 158 10.83 -5.27 15.23
CA PHE A 158 9.59 -5.93 14.85
C PHE A 158 9.92 -7.23 14.11
N TYR A 159 8.95 -8.15 14.08
CA TYR A 159 8.99 -9.41 13.35
C TYR A 159 10.28 -10.19 13.62
N GLU A 160 10.41 -10.74 14.84
CA GLU A 160 11.58 -11.52 15.26
C GLU A 160 12.91 -10.80 15.08
N GLU A 161 12.91 -9.48 15.27
CA GLU A 161 14.05 -8.58 15.06
C GLU A 161 14.53 -8.43 13.61
N GLN A 162 13.74 -8.84 12.62
CA GLN A 162 14.08 -8.67 11.21
C GLN A 162 13.92 -7.21 10.77
N LEU A 163 12.99 -6.46 11.37
CA LEU A 163 12.78 -5.05 11.04
C LEU A 163 13.15 -4.15 12.22
N ASN A 164 13.91 -3.09 11.96
CA ASN A 164 14.30 -2.11 12.97
C ASN A 164 14.00 -0.68 12.50
N VAL A 165 13.22 0.06 13.28
CA VAL A 165 12.91 1.46 12.98
C VAL A 165 14.10 2.35 13.36
N LYS A 166 14.75 2.95 12.35
CA LYS A 166 15.85 3.90 12.56
C LYS A 166 15.38 5.32 12.77
N ASP A 167 14.40 5.71 11.98
CA ASP A 167 13.89 7.08 11.96
C ASP A 167 12.39 7.07 11.70
N CYS A 168 11.71 8.12 12.18
CA CYS A 168 10.30 8.34 11.95
C CYS A 168 10.02 9.84 11.95
N ASN A 169 9.38 10.33 10.90
CA ASN A 169 9.02 11.73 10.75
C ASN A 169 7.58 11.86 10.26
N LEU A 170 6.80 12.74 10.88
CA LEU A 170 5.51 13.16 10.35
C LEU A 170 5.73 13.98 9.07
N LEU A 171 5.07 13.59 7.99
CA LEU A 171 5.09 14.31 6.72
C LEU A 171 3.92 15.28 6.60
N GLU A 172 2.71 14.80 6.88
CA GLU A 172 1.47 15.57 6.75
C GLU A 172 0.37 15.02 7.66
N LYS A 173 -0.67 15.82 7.86
CA LYS A 173 -1.89 15.43 8.57
C LYS A 173 -3.08 15.56 7.63
N SER A 174 -4.13 14.78 7.86
CA SER A 174 -5.38 14.96 7.14
C SER A 174 -6.07 16.26 7.56
N ASP A 175 -6.57 17.00 6.58
CA ASP A 175 -7.33 18.25 6.83
C ASP A 175 -8.75 17.97 7.35
N VAL A 176 -9.25 16.76 7.11
CA VAL A 176 -10.57 16.28 7.54
C VAL A 176 -10.43 15.07 8.47
N GLN A 177 -11.45 14.83 9.29
CA GLN A 177 -11.54 13.59 10.06
C GLN A 177 -11.96 12.42 9.17
N VAL A 178 -11.16 11.36 9.20
CA VAL A 178 -11.41 10.10 8.51
C VAL A 178 -11.82 9.07 9.56
N ASP A 179 -13.06 8.58 9.49
CA ASP A 179 -13.62 7.67 10.50
C ASP A 179 -13.49 8.19 11.94
N GLY A 180 -13.62 9.51 12.14
CA GLY A 180 -13.50 10.18 13.44
C GLY A 180 -12.07 10.53 13.87
N HIS A 181 -11.05 10.21 13.06
CA HIS A 181 -9.65 10.47 13.37
C HIS A 181 -9.04 11.53 12.45
N ILE A 182 -8.22 12.42 13.01
CA ILE A 182 -7.20 13.10 12.18
C ILE A 182 -6.10 12.08 11.94
N LEU A 183 -5.73 11.86 10.69
CA LEU A 183 -4.68 10.93 10.31
C LEU A 183 -3.35 11.66 10.18
N GLY A 184 -2.26 10.97 10.53
CA GLY A 184 -0.90 11.38 10.20
C GLY A 184 -0.31 10.45 9.15
N LYS A 185 0.38 11.02 8.17
CA LYS A 185 1.27 10.30 7.26
C LYS A 185 2.69 10.44 7.76
N TYR A 186 3.38 9.32 7.92
CA TYR A 186 4.73 9.26 8.47
C TYR A 186 5.67 8.62 7.46
N ASN A 187 6.86 9.17 7.36
CA ASN A 187 8.01 8.47 6.79
C ASN A 187 8.68 7.68 7.91
N VAL A 188 8.80 6.36 7.74
CA VAL A 188 9.48 5.46 8.67
C VAL A 188 10.66 4.82 7.92
N THR A 189 11.87 5.02 8.43
CA THR A 189 13.06 4.33 7.93
C THR A 189 13.20 2.99 8.62
N LEU A 190 13.04 1.91 7.86
CA LEU A 190 13.18 0.54 8.33
C LEU A 190 14.50 -0.06 7.84
N LEU A 191 15.30 -0.59 8.76
CA LEU A 191 16.39 -1.51 8.40
C LEU A 191 15.88 -2.93 8.48
N GLU A 192 15.87 -3.59 7.33
CA GLU A 192 15.55 -5.00 7.17
C GLU A 192 16.83 -5.84 7.26
N LYS A 193 16.85 -6.82 8.16
CA LYS A 193 17.90 -7.83 8.21
C LYS A 193 17.58 -8.91 7.19
N GLN A 194 18.20 -8.81 6.02
CA GLN A 194 18.09 -9.82 4.98
C GLN A 194 19.18 -10.89 5.19
N THR A 195 18.85 -11.97 5.89
CA THR A 195 19.77 -13.12 6.07
C THR A 195 19.34 -14.29 5.20
N HIS A 196 20.27 -14.84 4.42
CA HIS A 196 20.09 -16.09 3.65
C HIS A 196 19.02 -16.09 2.54
N LEU A 197 18.65 -14.92 2.00
CA LEU A 197 17.76 -14.87 0.84
C LEU A 197 18.45 -15.46 -0.39
N ALA A 198 17.76 -16.39 -1.06
CA ALA A 198 18.19 -16.85 -2.37
C ALA A 198 18.02 -15.71 -3.40
N PRO A 199 18.84 -15.67 -4.46
CA PRO A 199 18.62 -14.73 -5.55
C PRO A 199 17.20 -14.84 -6.10
N PHE A 200 16.55 -13.69 -6.32
CA PHE A 200 15.17 -13.57 -6.83
C PHE A 200 14.06 -14.13 -5.93
N GLU A 201 14.37 -14.46 -4.67
CA GLU A 201 13.36 -14.83 -3.70
C GLU A 201 12.48 -13.63 -3.36
N TYR A 202 11.16 -13.78 -3.48
CA TYR A 202 10.23 -12.79 -2.93
C TYR A 202 10.42 -12.77 -1.42
N HIS A 203 10.84 -11.63 -0.91
CA HIS A 203 10.88 -11.34 0.50
C HIS A 203 10.17 -10.01 0.62
N ASP A 204 9.04 -9.88 1.30
CA ASP A 204 8.47 -8.58 1.67
C ASP A 204 7.61 -8.75 2.93
N ILE A 205 8.15 -8.32 4.07
CA ILE A 205 7.63 -8.67 5.39
C ILE A 205 6.92 -7.49 6.10
N TYR A 206 6.66 -6.38 5.41
CA TYR A 206 6.06 -5.19 6.05
C TYR A 206 4.65 -5.44 6.60
N ILE A 207 3.90 -6.42 6.06
CA ILE A 207 2.58 -6.77 6.59
C ILE A 207 2.66 -7.26 8.04
N PHE A 208 3.75 -7.94 8.43
CA PHE A 208 3.97 -8.36 9.81
C PHE A 208 4.31 -7.18 10.72
N PHE A 209 5.07 -6.20 10.22
CA PHE A 209 5.31 -4.95 10.93
C PHE A 209 4.00 -4.19 11.22
N LEU A 210 3.12 -4.06 10.22
CA LEU A 210 1.80 -3.44 10.41
C LEU A 210 0.91 -4.25 11.36
N ARG A 211 0.93 -5.58 11.26
CA ARG A 211 0.17 -6.46 12.18
C ARG A 211 0.63 -6.29 13.62
N GLU A 212 1.94 -6.22 13.87
CA GLU A 212 2.47 -5.99 15.22
C GLU A 212 2.12 -4.60 15.75
N LEU A 213 2.16 -3.55 14.91
CA LEU A 213 1.73 -2.20 15.30
C LEU A 213 0.24 -2.15 15.68
N ASN A 214 -0.60 -2.85 14.92
CA ASN A 214 -2.03 -2.96 15.21
C ASN A 214 -2.33 -3.86 16.42
N GLY A 215 -1.41 -4.76 16.77
CA GLY A 215 -1.58 -5.71 17.86
C GLY A 215 -2.54 -6.87 17.54
N PRO A 216 -2.63 -7.88 18.43
CA PRO A 216 -3.39 -9.10 18.18
C PRO A 216 -4.91 -8.91 18.23
N GLU A 217 -5.39 -7.92 18.97
CA GLU A 217 -6.81 -7.59 19.15
C GLU A 217 -7.14 -6.12 18.81
N GLY A 218 -6.15 -5.38 18.29
CA GLY A 218 -6.33 -3.95 18.04
C GLY A 218 -7.02 -3.68 16.71
N ALA A 219 -7.55 -2.46 16.60
CA ALA A 219 -8.15 -1.98 15.38
C ALA A 219 -7.12 -1.90 14.24
N CYS A 220 -7.59 -1.93 13.00
CA CYS A 220 -6.77 -1.80 11.80
C CYS A 220 -6.42 -0.31 11.60
N ASP A 221 -5.70 0.25 12.57
CA ASP A 221 -5.36 1.67 12.68
C ASP A 221 -4.06 2.04 11.97
N HIS A 222 -3.24 1.05 11.59
CA HIS A 222 -1.99 1.26 10.87
C HIS A 222 -2.09 0.59 9.50
N ASN A 223 -1.88 1.39 8.46
CA ASN A 223 -1.74 0.94 7.07
C ASN A 223 -0.48 1.56 6.48
N GLY A 224 0.05 0.98 5.41
CA GLY A 224 1.23 1.57 4.77
C GLY A 224 1.74 0.75 3.62
N TYR A 225 2.80 1.26 3.01
CA TYR A 225 3.43 0.65 1.84
C TYR A 225 4.89 1.13 1.72
N TRP A 226 5.71 0.40 0.97
CA TRP A 226 7.04 0.85 0.60
C TRP A 226 6.97 2.02 -0.38
N ALA A 227 7.70 3.10 -0.09
CA ALA A 227 7.84 4.20 -1.03
C ALA A 227 8.48 3.72 -2.34
N ARG A 228 8.11 4.35 -3.46
CA ARG A 228 8.60 3.94 -4.77
C ARG A 228 10.05 4.43 -4.98
N PRO A 229 11.01 3.55 -5.29
CA PRO A 229 12.33 4.01 -5.69
C PRO A 229 12.30 4.73 -7.04
N LEU A 230 13.03 5.83 -7.14
CA LEU A 230 13.23 6.62 -8.35
C LEU A 230 14.69 6.45 -8.80
N PHE A 231 14.92 5.67 -9.85
CA PHE A 231 16.26 5.37 -10.34
C PHE A 231 16.82 6.56 -11.13
N ASN A 232 17.91 7.15 -10.64
CA ASN A 232 18.65 8.17 -11.35
C ASN A 232 19.61 7.51 -12.33
N TYR A 233 19.13 7.20 -13.54
CA TYR A 233 20.02 6.86 -14.64
C TYR A 233 20.79 8.13 -15.01
N LYS A 234 22.02 8.26 -14.52
CA LYS A 234 22.97 9.18 -15.16
C LYS A 234 23.16 8.62 -16.57
N GLU A 235 22.73 9.38 -17.58
CA GLU A 235 23.20 9.15 -18.94
C GLU A 235 24.72 9.26 -18.86
N ASP A 236 25.42 8.14 -18.91
CA ASP A 236 26.86 8.10 -19.14
C ASP A 236 27.09 8.61 -20.58
N GLY A 237 27.02 9.92 -20.74
CA GLY A 237 27.52 10.64 -21.90
C GLY A 237 29.04 10.58 -21.85
N ASN A 238 29.60 9.44 -22.28
CA ASN A 238 30.93 9.26 -22.87
C ASN A 238 31.21 7.75 -23.01
N LEU A 239 30.56 7.12 -23.98
CA LEU A 239 31.25 6.09 -24.76
C LEU A 239 31.90 6.85 -25.91
N GLU A 240 33.12 7.32 -25.70
CA GLU A 240 33.98 7.70 -26.82
C GLU A 240 34.16 6.44 -27.69
N ASP A 241 33.75 6.55 -28.95
CA ASP A 241 34.02 5.56 -30.00
C ASP A 241 35.55 5.42 -30.16
N ASP A 242 36.16 4.50 -29.43
CA ASP A 242 37.52 4.01 -29.71
C ASP A 242 37.49 3.06 -30.93
N ASP A 243 37.12 3.60 -32.09
CA ASP A 243 37.35 2.97 -33.39
C ASP A 243 38.71 3.46 -33.94
N GLU A 244 39.81 2.97 -33.35
CA GLU A 244 41.13 3.03 -33.99
C GLU A 244 41.93 1.75 -33.72
N VAL A 245 41.59 0.67 -34.44
CA VAL A 245 42.58 -0.36 -34.77
C VAL A 245 42.94 -0.18 -36.24
N ALA A 246 44.02 0.58 -36.42
CA ALA A 246 44.73 0.73 -37.67
C ALA A 246 45.03 -0.63 -38.32
N ALA A 247 44.60 -0.77 -39.57
CA ALA A 247 45.19 -1.72 -40.49
C ALA A 247 46.63 -1.27 -40.80
N GLU A 248 47.62 -2.11 -40.50
CA GLU A 248 48.84 -2.32 -41.32
C GLU A 248 49.81 -3.31 -40.65
N LEU A 249 49.82 -4.55 -41.16
CA LEU A 249 50.98 -5.35 -41.66
C LEU A 249 50.68 -6.85 -41.65
#